data_AF-A0A0E9M3H4-F1
#
_entry.id   AF-A0A0E9M3H4-F1
#
_cell.length_a   1.000
_cell.length_b   1.000
_cell.length_c   1.000
_cell.angle_alpha   90.00
_cell.angle_beta   90.00
_cell.angle_gamma   90.00
#
_symmetry.space_group_name_H-M   'P 1'
#
loop_
_entity.id
_entity.type
_entity.pdbx_description
1 polymer ?
#
loop_
_entity_poly.entity_id
_entity_poly.type
_entity_poly.pdbx_seq_one_letter_code
_entity_poly.pdbx_strand_id
1 'polypeptide(L)'
;MNAIPVLHAYKESPNDFYLLRVGYGGLMGAISNITPDGFAPAAFHSFPSTLEIDGISGDYGSGFFGYAINTASFMVNHEVYGWLAMGGNISKSGGWITMDLTTAARSRVFIAPEGLEVSLEAGKIKRVSYHPESGELRVVLDAKNDYTPDAFLDLKLNGVSPGEKYLLSKFSKNTRGLYEIPLKKKERTLIIKKQILR
;
A
#
# COMPACT_ATOMS: atom_id res chain seq x y z
N MET A 1 -13.55 -8.04 -5.06
CA MET A 1 -13.57 -8.95 -3.88
C MET A 1 -12.55 -10.07 -3.95
N ASN A 2 -12.43 -10.82 -5.05
CA ASN A 2 -11.47 -11.95 -5.15
C ASN A 2 -9.99 -11.56 -5.03
N ALA A 3 -9.63 -10.31 -5.35
CA ALA A 3 -8.29 -9.78 -5.13
C ALA A 3 -7.84 -9.79 -3.66
N ILE A 4 -8.78 -9.73 -2.71
CA ILE A 4 -8.49 -9.66 -1.27
C ILE A 4 -7.76 -10.91 -0.77
N PRO A 5 -8.33 -12.13 -0.89
CA PRO A 5 -7.64 -13.35 -0.46
C PRO A 5 -6.34 -13.60 -1.23
N VAL A 6 -6.28 -13.23 -2.51
CA VAL A 6 -5.07 -13.38 -3.33
C VAL A 6 -3.93 -12.48 -2.83
N LEU A 7 -4.21 -11.20 -2.58
CA LEU A 7 -3.21 -10.27 -2.04
C LEU A 7 -2.87 -10.59 -0.58
N HIS A 8 -3.79 -11.17 0.19
CA HIS A 8 -3.50 -11.71 1.51
C HIS A 8 -2.50 -12.87 1.42
N ALA A 9 -2.76 -13.85 0.54
CA ALA A 9 -1.85 -14.97 0.30
C ALA A 9 -0.46 -14.49 -0.16
N TYR A 10 -0.40 -13.46 -1.00
CA TYR A 10 0.87 -12.84 -1.39
C TYR A 10 1.65 -12.30 -0.18
N LYS A 11 0.99 -11.63 0.78
CA LYS A 11 1.69 -11.09 1.97
C LYS A 11 2.26 -12.19 2.87
N GLU A 12 1.61 -13.35 2.92
CA GLU A 12 2.13 -14.52 3.64
C GLU A 12 3.23 -15.27 2.87
N SER A 13 3.35 -15.03 1.56
CA SER A 13 4.35 -15.66 0.68
C SER A 13 4.86 -14.65 -0.36
N PRO A 14 5.63 -13.63 0.08
CA PRO A 14 5.99 -12.46 -0.75
C PRO A 14 6.90 -12.76 -1.95
N ASN A 15 7.39 -14.00 -2.06
CA ASN A 15 8.19 -14.50 -3.17
C ASN A 15 7.33 -14.98 -4.36
N ASP A 16 6.02 -15.21 -4.16
CA ASP A 16 5.12 -15.60 -5.24
C ASP A 16 4.63 -14.36 -6.01
N PHE A 17 5.42 -13.94 -6.99
CA PHE A 17 5.09 -12.79 -7.84
C PHE A 17 3.82 -13.01 -8.69
N TYR A 18 3.38 -14.25 -8.92
CA TYR A 18 2.14 -14.50 -9.64
C TYR A 18 0.93 -14.03 -8.83
N LEU A 19 0.88 -14.33 -7.52
CA LEU A 19 -0.18 -13.84 -6.63
C LEU A 19 -0.28 -12.31 -6.63
N LEU A 20 0.87 -11.62 -6.57
CA LEU A 20 0.86 -10.16 -6.65
C LEU A 20 0.28 -9.66 -7.97
N ARG A 21 0.72 -10.21 -9.11
CA ARG A 21 0.26 -9.76 -10.43
C ARG A 21 -1.25 -9.91 -10.60
N VAL A 22 -1.79 -11.09 -10.33
CA VAL A 22 -3.22 -11.36 -10.53
C VAL A 22 -4.08 -10.67 -9.47
N GLY A 23 -3.60 -10.61 -8.21
CA GLY A 23 -4.28 -9.92 -7.12
C GLY A 23 -4.35 -8.42 -7.35
N TYR A 24 -3.24 -7.79 -7.75
CA TYR A 24 -3.19 -6.36 -8.00
C TYR A 24 -3.97 -5.98 -9.26
N GLY A 25 -3.92 -6.80 -10.32
CA GLY A 25 -4.78 -6.62 -11.50
C GLY A 25 -6.27 -6.65 -11.16
N GLY A 26 -6.69 -7.64 -10.35
CA GLY A 26 -8.08 -7.74 -9.88
C GLY A 26 -8.50 -6.59 -8.96
N LEU A 27 -7.59 -6.02 -8.18
CA LEU A 27 -7.83 -4.82 -7.37
C LEU A 27 -8.11 -3.61 -8.26
N MET A 28 -7.29 -3.40 -9.29
CA MET A 28 -7.39 -2.25 -10.19
C MET A 28 -8.62 -2.31 -11.10
N GLY A 29 -9.12 -3.51 -11.42
CA GLY A 29 -10.35 -3.68 -12.22
C GLY A 29 -11.58 -2.98 -11.62
N ALA A 30 -11.63 -2.81 -10.29
CA ALA A 30 -12.73 -2.10 -9.64
C ALA A 30 -12.78 -0.59 -9.98
N ILE A 31 -11.66 0.00 -10.41
CA ILE A 31 -11.59 1.43 -10.76
C ILE A 31 -11.32 1.68 -12.24
N SER A 32 -11.10 0.63 -13.05
CA SER A 32 -10.77 0.76 -14.47
C SER A 32 -11.95 1.23 -15.33
N ASN A 33 -13.18 1.05 -14.82
CA ASN A 33 -14.39 1.37 -15.55
C ASN A 33 -15.02 2.71 -15.11
N ILE A 34 -14.42 3.40 -14.13
CA ILE A 34 -14.88 4.72 -13.72
C ILE A 34 -14.67 5.68 -14.89
N THR A 35 -15.74 6.34 -15.31
CA THR A 35 -15.69 7.30 -16.42
C THR A 35 -14.95 8.58 -16.00
N PRO A 36 -14.45 9.39 -16.95
CA PRO A 36 -13.77 10.64 -16.62
C PRO A 36 -14.59 11.64 -15.80
N ASP A 37 -15.92 11.63 -15.95
CA ASP A 37 -16.87 12.42 -15.19
C ASP A 37 -17.25 11.80 -13.82
N GLY A 38 -16.71 10.62 -13.50
CA GLY A 38 -16.85 9.95 -12.21
C GLY A 38 -18.02 8.98 -12.12
N PHE A 39 -18.71 8.69 -13.23
CA PHE A 39 -19.75 7.68 -13.26
C PHE A 39 -19.14 6.28 -13.11
N ALA A 40 -19.83 5.45 -12.34
CA ALA A 40 -19.41 4.12 -11.97
C ALA A 40 -20.36 3.10 -12.59
N PRO A 41 -20.04 2.53 -13.76
CA PRO A 41 -20.91 1.59 -14.47
C PRO A 41 -20.83 0.19 -13.83
N ALA A 42 -21.93 -0.57 -13.93
CA ALA A 42 -22.00 -1.95 -13.46
C ALA A 42 -20.97 -2.85 -14.17
N ALA A 43 -20.79 -2.64 -15.47
CA ALA A 43 -19.92 -3.45 -16.31
C ALA A 43 -19.34 -2.66 -17.49
N PHE A 44 -18.38 -3.29 -18.17
CA PHE A 44 -17.98 -2.93 -19.52
C PHE A 44 -18.37 -4.08 -20.45
N HIS A 45 -19.22 -3.79 -21.44
CA HIS A 45 -19.71 -4.76 -22.41
C HIS A 45 -18.60 -5.09 -23.41
N SER A 46 -17.92 -6.23 -23.23
CA SER A 46 -16.72 -6.59 -24.00
C SER A 46 -16.99 -7.24 -25.36
N PHE A 47 -18.26 -7.47 -25.72
CA PHE A 47 -18.60 -7.97 -27.05
C PHE A 47 -18.25 -6.92 -28.11
N PRO A 48 -17.55 -7.28 -29.20
CA PRO A 48 -17.11 -6.33 -30.22
C PRO A 48 -18.24 -5.50 -30.86
N SER A 49 -19.46 -6.03 -30.89
CA SER A 49 -20.64 -5.33 -31.41
C SER A 49 -21.14 -4.18 -30.53
N THR A 50 -20.79 -4.18 -29.24
CA THR A 50 -21.26 -3.19 -28.25
C THR A 50 -20.09 -2.32 -27.78
N LEU A 51 -19.06 -2.95 -27.19
CA LEU A 51 -17.84 -2.30 -26.72
C LEU A 51 -18.09 -0.98 -25.95
N GLU A 52 -19.02 -1.02 -25.00
CA GLU A 52 -19.53 0.17 -24.30
C GLU A 52 -19.61 -0.06 -22.78
N ILE A 53 -19.48 1.01 -22.01
CA ILE A 53 -19.78 1.02 -20.57
C ILE A 53 -21.28 0.86 -20.33
N ASP A 54 -21.63 0.14 -19.27
CA ASP A 54 -23.02 0.00 -18.86
C ASP A 54 -23.62 1.36 -18.42
N GLY A 55 -24.85 1.67 -18.84
CA GLY A 55 -25.53 2.92 -18.51
C GLY A 55 -26.07 3.01 -17.08
N ILE A 56 -25.99 1.93 -16.30
CA ILE A 56 -26.41 1.90 -14.89
C ILE A 56 -25.27 1.44 -13.99
N SER A 57 -25.28 1.89 -12.73
CA SER A 57 -24.23 1.53 -11.76
C SER A 57 -24.38 0.12 -11.20
N GLY A 58 -25.60 -0.43 -11.17
CA GLY A 58 -25.85 -1.79 -10.72
C GLY A 58 -25.17 -2.16 -9.39
N ASP A 59 -24.40 -3.24 -9.41
CA ASP A 59 -23.69 -3.82 -8.27
C ASP A 59 -22.24 -3.32 -8.09
N TYR A 60 -21.82 -2.30 -8.86
CA TYR A 60 -20.47 -1.72 -8.83
C TYR A 60 -19.97 -1.43 -7.42
N GLY A 61 -20.86 -0.94 -6.54
CA GLY A 61 -20.50 -0.48 -5.19
C GLY A 61 -19.77 -1.53 -4.36
N SER A 62 -20.10 -2.81 -4.51
CA SER A 62 -19.40 -3.91 -3.81
C SER A 62 -17.95 -4.09 -4.28
N GLY A 63 -17.71 -3.95 -5.58
CA GLY A 63 -16.39 -3.97 -6.20
C GLY A 63 -15.54 -2.80 -5.72
N PHE A 64 -16.10 -1.59 -5.75
CA PHE A 64 -15.44 -0.38 -5.28
C PHE A 64 -15.14 -0.40 -3.79
N PHE A 65 -16.06 -0.90 -2.96
CA PHE A 65 -15.79 -1.12 -1.54
C PHE A 65 -14.57 -2.02 -1.35
N GLY A 66 -14.51 -3.14 -2.10
CA GLY A 66 -13.35 -4.02 -2.12
C GLY A 66 -12.04 -3.29 -2.43
N TYR A 67 -12.04 -2.35 -3.38
CA TYR A 67 -10.89 -1.48 -3.65
C TYR A 67 -10.58 -0.54 -2.48
N ALA A 68 -11.57 0.21 -2.01
CA ALA A 68 -11.40 1.26 -1.02
C ALA A 68 -10.77 0.77 0.29
N ILE A 69 -11.16 -0.43 0.77
CA ILE A 69 -10.63 -0.98 2.02
C ILE A 69 -9.34 -1.80 1.86
N ASN A 70 -8.99 -2.23 0.63
CA ASN A 70 -7.82 -3.10 0.38
C ASN A 70 -6.71 -2.44 -0.44
N THR A 71 -6.91 -1.22 -0.93
CA THR A 71 -5.87 -0.49 -1.66
C THR A 71 -4.57 -0.43 -0.84
N ALA A 72 -3.46 -0.75 -1.50
CA ALA A 72 -2.12 -0.81 -0.92
C ALA A 72 -1.09 -0.63 -2.04
N SER A 73 0.07 -0.09 -1.70
CA SER A 73 1.22 -0.10 -2.63
C SER A 73 2.16 -1.24 -2.28
N PHE A 74 2.85 -1.83 -3.25
CA PHE A 74 3.77 -2.96 -3.02
C PHE A 74 5.13 -2.62 -3.61
N MET A 75 6.17 -2.64 -2.78
CA MET A 75 7.57 -2.57 -3.20
C MET A 75 8.16 -3.97 -3.23
N VAL A 76 8.65 -4.39 -4.39
CA VAL A 76 9.11 -5.76 -4.63
C VAL A 76 10.47 -5.75 -5.29
N ASN A 77 11.32 -6.71 -4.95
CA ASN A 77 12.54 -7.00 -5.68
C ASN A 77 12.39 -8.34 -6.41
N HIS A 78 12.21 -8.29 -7.72
CA HIS A 78 12.03 -9.47 -8.56
C HIS A 78 13.37 -9.94 -9.12
N GLU A 79 13.59 -11.26 -9.20
CA GLU A 79 14.85 -11.85 -9.64
C GLU A 79 15.28 -11.40 -11.06
N VAL A 80 14.30 -11.27 -11.97
CA VAL A 80 14.55 -10.86 -13.37
C VAL A 80 14.43 -9.35 -13.60
N TYR A 81 13.50 -8.68 -12.90
CA TYR A 81 13.12 -7.30 -13.21
C TYR A 81 13.70 -6.28 -12.22
N GLY A 82 14.33 -6.77 -11.15
CA GLY A 82 14.81 -5.94 -10.05
C GLY A 82 13.67 -5.28 -9.30
N TRP A 83 13.89 -4.02 -8.87
CA TRP A 83 12.95 -3.28 -8.06
C TRP A 83 11.72 -2.83 -8.84
N LEU A 84 10.55 -3.23 -8.36
CA LEU A 84 9.24 -2.92 -8.92
C LEU A 84 8.33 -2.25 -7.88
N ALA A 85 7.40 -1.45 -8.36
CA ALA A 85 6.32 -0.88 -7.57
C ALA A 85 4.96 -1.22 -8.20
N MET A 86 4.03 -1.73 -7.41
CA MET A 86 2.60 -1.73 -7.72
C MET A 86 1.95 -0.61 -6.90
N GLY A 87 1.27 0.33 -7.55
CA GLY A 87 0.64 1.46 -6.86
C GLY A 87 1.60 2.58 -6.44
N GLY A 88 2.73 2.70 -7.15
CA GLY A 88 3.70 3.77 -6.94
C GLY A 88 4.75 3.85 -8.05
N ASN A 89 5.61 4.85 -7.95
CA ASN A 89 6.77 5.04 -8.84
C ASN A 89 8.06 4.79 -8.07
N ILE A 90 8.94 3.94 -8.59
CA ILE A 90 10.16 3.53 -7.91
C ILE A 90 11.40 4.21 -8.51
N SER A 91 12.36 4.57 -7.65
CA SER A 91 13.66 5.12 -8.02
C SER A 91 14.75 4.58 -7.09
N LYS A 92 15.99 4.52 -7.58
CA LYS A 92 17.15 4.04 -6.83
C LYS A 92 18.23 5.12 -6.78
N SER A 93 18.69 5.48 -5.58
CA SER A 93 19.79 6.44 -5.40
C SER A 93 20.49 6.24 -4.07
N GLY A 94 21.83 6.26 -4.05
CA GLY A 94 22.64 6.23 -2.82
C GLY A 94 22.33 5.07 -1.88
N GLY A 95 22.07 3.87 -2.41
CA GLY A 95 21.70 2.68 -1.62
C GLY A 95 20.22 2.59 -1.22
N TRP A 96 19.43 3.65 -1.46
CA TRP A 96 18.00 3.68 -1.14
C TRP A 96 17.14 3.32 -2.33
N ILE A 97 16.10 2.53 -2.06
CA ILE A 97 15.00 2.24 -2.97
C ILE A 97 13.80 3.08 -2.52
N THR A 98 13.41 4.05 -3.32
CA THR A 98 12.37 5.01 -2.98
C THR A 98 11.14 4.80 -3.84
N MET A 99 9.98 4.69 -3.20
CA MET A 99 8.68 4.62 -3.86
C MET A 99 7.82 5.83 -3.45
N ASP A 100 7.38 6.60 -4.45
CA ASP A 100 6.30 7.58 -4.31
C ASP A 100 4.96 6.87 -4.52
N LEU A 101 4.07 6.92 -3.54
CA LEU A 101 2.79 6.19 -3.60
C LEU A 101 1.79 6.95 -4.49
N THR A 102 1.12 6.22 -5.37
CA THR A 102 0.13 6.76 -6.32
C THR A 102 -1.27 6.17 -6.15
N THR A 103 -1.45 5.20 -5.25
CA THR A 103 -2.78 4.69 -4.89
C THR A 103 -3.69 5.79 -4.32
N ALA A 104 -5.01 5.68 -4.51
CA ALA A 104 -5.94 6.75 -4.11
C ALA A 104 -5.87 7.09 -2.60
N ALA A 105 -5.83 6.07 -1.74
CA ALA A 105 -5.81 6.29 -0.29
C ALA A 105 -4.42 6.71 0.24
N ARG A 106 -3.34 6.25 -0.40
CA ARG A 106 -1.95 6.41 0.09
C ARG A 106 -1.77 6.02 1.56
N SER A 107 -2.59 5.10 2.07
CA SER A 107 -2.62 4.75 3.50
C SER A 107 -1.84 3.49 3.83
N ARG A 108 -1.44 2.68 2.84
CA ARG A 108 -0.81 1.38 3.08
C ARG A 108 0.27 1.08 2.05
N VAL A 109 1.37 0.51 2.52
CA VAL A 109 2.46 -0.01 1.70
C VAL A 109 3.03 -1.28 2.29
N PHE A 110 3.32 -2.25 1.43
CA PHE A 110 3.97 -3.51 1.77
C PHE A 110 5.37 -3.56 1.16
N ILE A 111 6.38 -3.82 1.99
CA ILE A 111 7.78 -3.96 1.61
C ILE A 111 8.11 -5.45 1.58
N ALA A 112 7.99 -6.05 0.39
CA ALA A 112 8.03 -7.51 0.21
C ALA A 112 9.32 -8.18 0.73
N PRO A 113 10.53 -7.62 0.53
CA PRO A 113 11.76 -8.21 1.07
C PRO A 113 11.79 -8.35 2.59
N GLU A 114 10.98 -7.56 3.30
CA GLU A 114 10.92 -7.54 4.77
C GLU A 114 9.61 -8.12 5.32
N GLY A 115 8.68 -8.57 4.46
CA GLY A 115 7.34 -8.96 4.87
C GLY A 115 6.58 -7.87 5.65
N LEU A 116 7.00 -6.61 5.55
CA LEU A 116 6.54 -5.52 6.41
C LEU A 116 5.43 -4.72 5.73
N GLU A 117 4.26 -4.68 6.36
CA GLU A 117 3.21 -3.72 6.04
C GLU A 117 3.32 -2.50 6.96
N VAL A 118 3.39 -1.31 6.34
CA VAL A 118 3.20 -0.02 7.00
C VAL A 118 1.83 0.49 6.60
N SER A 119 0.95 0.69 7.58
CA SER A 119 -0.41 1.18 7.32
C SER A 119 -0.78 2.36 8.22
N LEU A 120 -1.70 3.18 7.74
CA LEU A 120 -2.26 4.33 8.43
C LEU A 120 -3.77 4.16 8.54
N GLU A 121 -4.30 4.27 9.76
CA GLU A 121 -5.73 4.46 9.97
C GLU A 121 -6.15 5.93 9.81
N ALA A 122 -5.21 6.85 10.01
CA ALA A 122 -5.35 8.26 9.66
C ALA A 122 -4.02 8.81 9.13
N GLY A 123 -4.09 9.73 8.17
CA GLY A 123 -2.92 10.27 7.48
C GLY A 123 -2.69 9.64 6.12
N LYS A 124 -1.69 10.15 5.40
CA LYS A 124 -1.28 9.65 4.08
C LYS A 124 0.23 9.52 4.02
N ILE A 125 0.70 8.43 3.44
CA ILE A 125 2.09 8.16 3.12
C ILE A 125 2.36 8.75 1.74
N LYS A 126 3.22 9.77 1.68
CA LYS A 126 3.67 10.32 0.41
C LYS A 126 4.67 9.40 -0.26
N ARG A 127 5.66 8.95 0.53
CA ARG A 127 6.84 8.26 0.04
C ARG A 127 7.38 7.29 1.07
N VAL A 128 7.91 6.17 0.61
CA VAL A 128 8.73 5.26 1.42
C VAL A 128 10.07 5.02 0.76
N SER A 129 11.16 5.14 1.52
CA SER A 129 12.49 4.73 1.12
C SER A 129 12.96 3.55 1.97
N TYR A 130 13.45 2.49 1.35
CA TYR A 130 13.97 1.29 1.98
C TYR A 130 15.48 1.14 1.67
N HIS A 131 16.27 0.74 2.67
CA HIS A 131 17.69 0.46 2.51
C HIS A 131 17.95 -1.06 2.60
N PRO A 132 18.25 -1.75 1.48
CA PRO A 132 18.34 -3.21 1.43
C PRO A 132 19.37 -3.84 2.38
N GLU A 133 20.49 -3.15 2.65
CA GLU A 133 21.54 -3.72 3.50
C GLU A 133 21.23 -3.66 5.01
N SER A 134 20.44 -2.68 5.44
CA SER A 134 20.18 -2.42 6.87
C SER A 134 18.76 -2.73 7.30
N GLY A 135 17.85 -2.92 6.34
CA GLY A 135 16.42 -3.01 6.60
C GLY A 135 15.80 -1.71 7.11
N GLU A 136 16.50 -0.56 7.03
CA GLU A 136 15.94 0.72 7.50
C GLU A 136 14.89 1.26 6.51
N LEU A 137 13.80 1.79 7.06
CA LEU A 137 12.78 2.51 6.29
C LEU A 137 12.73 3.98 6.69
N ARG A 138 12.56 4.84 5.69
CA ARG A 138 12.14 6.24 5.84
C ARG A 138 10.76 6.41 5.26
N VAL A 139 9.80 6.79 6.09
CA VAL A 139 8.41 7.00 5.68
C VAL A 139 8.10 8.48 5.75
N VAL A 140 7.75 9.09 4.63
CA VAL A 140 7.35 10.50 4.55
C VAL A 140 5.83 10.56 4.56
N LEU A 141 5.29 11.19 5.60
CA LEU A 141 3.87 11.49 5.73
C LEU A 141 3.54 12.86 5.15
N ASP A 142 2.34 12.98 4.58
CA ASP A 142 1.77 14.28 4.18
C ASP A 142 1.66 15.23 5.39
N ALA A 143 1.55 16.53 5.10
CA ALA A 143 1.29 17.55 6.12
C ALA A 143 -0.09 17.38 6.76
N LYS A 144 -0.28 17.96 7.95
CA LYS A 144 -1.58 18.05 8.61
C LYS A 144 -2.56 18.86 7.76
N ASN A 145 -3.83 18.50 7.84
CA ASN A 145 -4.95 19.30 7.34
C ASN A 145 -6.01 19.43 8.43
N ASP A 146 -7.11 20.13 8.12
CA ASP A 146 -8.17 20.43 9.09
C ASP A 146 -8.91 19.17 9.61
N TYR A 147 -8.80 18.05 8.90
CA TYR A 147 -9.46 16.78 9.22
C TYR A 147 -8.51 15.71 9.76
N THR A 148 -7.19 15.92 9.64
CA THR A 148 -6.16 14.93 9.98
C THR A 148 -4.99 15.65 10.67
N PRO A 149 -5.16 16.01 11.95
CA PRO A 149 -4.09 16.62 12.75
C PRO A 149 -3.00 15.62 13.15
N ASP A 150 -3.37 14.34 13.31
CA ASP A 150 -2.52 13.25 13.74
C ASP A 150 -2.61 12.09 12.75
N ALA A 151 -1.51 11.33 12.63
CA ALA A 151 -1.47 10.07 11.91
C ALA A 151 -1.42 8.90 12.90
N PHE A 152 -2.19 7.85 12.61
CA PHE A 152 -2.21 6.62 13.40
C PHE A 152 -1.61 5.50 12.57
N LEU A 153 -0.40 5.07 12.93
CA LEU A 153 0.41 4.15 12.13
C LEU A 153 0.47 2.77 12.79
N ASP A 154 0.29 1.73 11.98
CA ASP A 154 0.55 0.34 12.36
C ASP A 154 1.69 -0.27 11.54
N LEU A 155 2.41 -1.20 12.17
CA LEU A 155 3.48 -1.99 11.59
C LEU A 155 3.15 -3.46 11.78
N LYS A 156 2.88 -4.16 10.68
CA LYS A 156 2.55 -5.58 10.69
C LYS A 156 3.57 -6.37 9.88
N LEU A 157 4.18 -7.37 10.51
CA LEU A 157 5.02 -8.37 9.81
C LEU A 157 4.14 -9.53 9.34
N ASN A 158 4.39 -10.00 8.11
CA ASN A 158 3.68 -11.10 7.46
C ASN A 158 4.71 -12.07 6.88
N GLY A 159 4.54 -13.38 7.06
CA GLY A 159 5.42 -14.40 6.47
C GLY A 159 6.91 -14.39 6.91
N VAL A 160 7.28 -13.72 8.02
CA VAL A 160 8.69 -13.62 8.51
C VAL A 160 8.95 -14.49 9.74
N SER A 161 10.21 -14.93 9.89
CA SER A 161 10.73 -15.71 11.02
C SER A 161 10.45 -15.07 12.38
N PRO A 162 10.15 -15.87 13.42
CA PRO A 162 9.99 -15.39 14.79
C PRO A 162 11.24 -14.64 15.27
N GLY A 163 11.09 -13.41 15.80
CA GLY A 163 12.17 -12.67 16.47
C GLY A 163 12.55 -11.34 15.82
N GLU A 164 12.12 -11.07 14.57
CA GLU A 164 12.29 -9.76 13.96
C GLU A 164 11.21 -8.78 14.42
N LYS A 165 11.60 -7.54 14.69
CA LYS A 165 10.68 -6.45 15.04
C LYS A 165 11.07 -5.18 14.30
N TYR A 166 10.06 -4.41 13.93
CA TYR A 166 10.23 -3.06 13.43
C TYR A 166 9.73 -2.07 14.47
N LEU A 167 10.59 -1.12 14.82
CA LEU A 167 10.27 -0.11 15.83
C LEU A 167 10.44 1.30 15.29
N LEU A 168 9.51 2.14 15.72
CA LEU A 168 9.53 3.58 15.54
C LEU A 168 9.99 4.24 16.85
N SER A 169 11.26 4.60 16.95
CA SER A 169 11.97 4.92 18.21
C SER A 169 11.60 6.26 18.88
N LYS A 170 10.63 7.01 18.34
CA LYS A 170 10.23 8.34 18.84
C LYS A 170 8.75 8.47 19.21
N PHE A 171 7.99 7.40 19.06
CA PHE A 171 6.55 7.43 19.29
C PHE A 171 6.14 6.17 20.05
N SER A 172 5.19 6.33 20.95
CA SER A 172 4.57 5.22 21.67
C SER A 172 3.31 4.75 20.96
N LYS A 173 2.96 3.49 21.21
CA LYS A 173 1.66 2.96 20.81
C LYS A 173 0.58 3.45 21.78
N ASN A 174 -0.59 3.79 21.25
CA ASN A 174 -1.78 4.12 22.03
C ASN A 174 -2.48 2.83 22.52
N THR A 175 -3.64 2.97 23.17
CA THR A 175 -4.45 1.85 23.70
C THR A 175 -4.92 0.87 22.61
N ARG A 176 -4.92 1.29 21.34
CA ARG A 176 -5.29 0.46 20.18
C ARG A 176 -4.07 -0.22 19.54
N GLY A 177 -2.86 -0.03 20.09
CA GLY A 177 -1.64 -0.60 19.55
C GLY A 177 -1.04 0.18 18.37
N LEU A 178 -1.53 1.38 18.08
CA LEU A 178 -1.11 2.22 16.94
C LEU A 178 -0.14 3.30 17.41
N TYR A 179 0.89 3.59 16.61
CA TYR A 179 1.75 4.75 16.84
C TYR A 179 0.99 6.04 16.54
N GLU A 180 0.86 6.91 17.53
CA GLU A 180 0.22 8.21 17.39
C GLU A 180 1.27 9.28 17.06
N ILE A 181 1.13 9.91 15.89
CA ILE A 181 2.14 10.78 15.30
C ILE A 181 1.50 12.14 14.99
N PRO A 182 1.80 13.19 15.78
CA PRO A 182 1.31 14.52 15.45
C PRO A 182 1.83 15.01 14.11
N LEU A 183 0.97 15.42 13.19
CA LEU A 183 1.40 15.92 11.89
C LEU A 183 1.82 17.40 11.99
N LYS A 184 2.70 17.81 11.07
CA LYS A 184 3.23 19.17 10.99
C LYS A 184 2.59 19.91 9.81
N LYS A 185 2.78 21.24 9.74
CA LYS A 185 2.38 22.05 8.57
C LYS A 185 3.14 21.68 7.28
N LYS A 186 4.24 20.94 7.40
CA LYS A 186 5.02 20.35 6.31
C LYS A 186 5.06 18.84 6.47
N GLU A 187 5.51 18.16 5.44
CA GLU A 187 5.75 16.71 5.46
C GLU A 187 6.60 16.30 6.67
N ARG A 188 6.31 15.11 7.19
CA ARG A 188 7.01 14.54 8.35
C ARG A 188 7.67 13.24 7.95
N THR A 189 8.99 13.17 8.12
CA THR A 189 9.76 11.93 7.91
C THR A 189 9.85 11.14 9.21
N LEU A 190 9.54 9.86 9.12
CA LEU A 190 9.68 8.85 10.17
C LEU A 190 10.83 7.92 9.80
N ILE A 191 11.57 7.45 10.82
CA ILE A 191 12.63 6.46 10.65
C ILE A 191 12.19 5.21 11.41
N ILE A 192 12.02 4.12 10.68
CA ILE A 192 11.62 2.82 11.21
C ILE A 192 12.83 1.90 11.06
N LYS A 193 13.25 1.28 12.16
CA LYS A 193 14.44 0.44 12.21
C LYS A 193 14.07 -1.01 12.48
N LYS A 194 14.76 -1.91 11.77
CA LYS A 194 14.75 -3.34 12.04
C LYS A 194 15.54 -3.62 13.33
N GLN A 195 14.97 -4.45 14.20
CA GLN A 195 15.63 -5.01 15.37
C GLN A 195 15.50 -6.52 15.31
N ILE A 196 16.64 -7.19 15.51
CA ILE A 196 16.71 -8.64 15.63
C ILE A 196 16.88 -8.93 17.12
N LEU A 197 15.87 -9.53 17.74
CA LEU A 197 16.00 -10.05 19.09
C LEU A 197 16.93 -11.27 19.03
N ARG A 198 18.08 -11.17 19.70
CA ARG A 198 18.97 -12.31 19.93
C ARG A 198 18.46 -13.15 21.10
#